data_AF-A0AAT9LG59-F1
#
_entry.id   AF-A0AAT9LG59-F1
#
_cell.length_a   1.000
_cell.length_b   1.000
_cell.length_c   1.000
_cell.angle_alpha   90.00
_cell.angle_beta   90.00
_cell.angle_gamma   90.00
#
_symmetry.space_group_name_H-M   'P 1'
#
loop_
_entity.id
_entity.type
_entity.pdbx_description
1 polymer ?
#
loop_
_entity_poly.entity_id
_entity_poly.type
_entity_poly.pdbx_seq_one_letter_code
_entity_poly.pdbx_strand_id
1 'polypeptide(L)'
;MRKLGVCLFLAIVAAATLIAPTAGVPVFPGEGFWCLLPGAGTVFAQSGHEDFFREEKFLRFGDRGERVRVLQEILKTLGFYKDPPDGIFGEKTKGAVLNFQERVGIERDGVVGPKTLEALETEYLKIKPPEKHTVAEGETLSAIAARYGISVPVLAQVNNLKNPDLIYVGQVLWLRPAKSQNGSGTSPQEPPSESSGGLGPSDQSEPKDGAGPSSAGERTAENGAKEVPRYFPLPDKRLCLTFDDGPDPVTTRAILATLDRYGVKATFFVIGEKAARYPDILKEIAAAGHVLGVHGYEHRALSGLSGRDVQKELLRAKNVVKEISGQEPYLYRPPMGVLDETQVKEASSLGLTVLMWTNIGGADLGAKSSQEVVDRVLQSATDGSVILLHEGLQTTVEALPSLIENLARLGFGFQNVGPNPRPPDSSK
;
A
#
# COMPACT_ATOMS: atom_id res chain seq x y z
N MET A 1 -23.13 -14.85 -58.81
CA MET A 1 -22.58 -14.86 -60.19
C MET A 1 -21.86 -13.54 -60.43
N ARG A 2 -20.57 -13.60 -60.82
CA ARG A 2 -19.75 -12.72 -61.71
C ARG A 2 -20.13 -11.23 -61.87
N LYS A 3 -19.25 -10.23 -62.03
CA LYS A 3 -17.79 -10.02 -62.04
C LYS A 3 -17.58 -8.54 -62.48
N LEU A 4 -16.50 -7.92 -61.98
CA LEU A 4 -15.55 -6.97 -62.63
C LEU A 4 -15.96 -5.62 -63.27
N GLY A 5 -15.06 -4.64 -63.11
CA GLY A 5 -14.70 -3.60 -64.11
C GLY A 5 -14.42 -2.20 -63.54
N VAL A 6 -13.25 -1.91 -62.92
CA VAL A 6 -11.96 -1.42 -63.48
C VAL A 6 -11.86 0.12 -63.69
N CYS A 7 -10.78 0.68 -63.14
CA CYS A 7 -10.28 2.07 -63.10
C CYS A 7 -9.61 2.59 -64.39
N LEU A 8 -9.48 3.93 -64.53
CA LEU A 8 -8.31 4.66 -65.08
C LEU A 8 -8.45 6.18 -64.77
N PHE A 9 -7.65 6.82 -63.90
CA PHE A 9 -6.33 7.48 -64.07
C PHE A 9 -6.23 8.58 -65.14
N LEU A 10 -5.91 9.83 -64.73
CA LEU A 10 -4.76 10.62 -65.23
C LEU A 10 -4.54 11.91 -64.42
N ALA A 11 -3.26 12.26 -64.21
CA ALA A 11 -2.72 13.40 -63.46
C ALA A 11 -1.86 14.29 -64.37
N ILE A 12 -1.73 15.60 -64.11
CA ILE A 12 -0.69 16.50 -64.66
C ILE A 12 -0.25 17.54 -63.60
N VAL A 13 0.99 18.01 -63.74
CA VAL A 13 1.97 18.52 -62.76
C VAL A 13 2.37 20.01 -63.01
N ALA A 14 2.69 20.72 -61.91
CA ALA A 14 3.64 21.83 -61.63
C ALA A 14 3.74 23.14 -62.45
N ALA A 15 3.98 24.27 -61.74
CA ALA A 15 5.18 25.14 -61.89
C ALA A 15 5.24 26.22 -60.78
N ALA A 16 6.46 26.61 -60.39
CA ALA A 16 6.82 27.55 -59.32
C ALA A 16 7.47 28.84 -59.87
N THR A 17 7.39 29.99 -59.17
CA THR A 17 8.45 31.04 -59.18
C THR A 17 8.34 32.01 -57.97
N LEU A 18 9.50 32.40 -57.41
CA LEU A 18 9.74 33.33 -56.30
C LEU A 18 9.62 34.83 -56.69
N ILE A 19 9.42 35.72 -55.71
CA ILE A 19 10.11 37.03 -55.48
C ILE A 19 9.75 37.57 -54.06
N ALA A 20 10.74 38.05 -53.30
CA ALA A 20 10.66 38.91 -52.09
C ALA A 20 11.43 40.23 -52.41
N PRO A 21 11.54 41.31 -51.57
CA PRO A 21 11.15 41.51 -50.16
C PRO A 21 10.49 42.90 -49.83
N THR A 22 10.04 43.13 -48.59
CA THR A 22 10.45 44.22 -47.66
C THR A 22 9.47 44.42 -46.48
N ALA A 23 10.03 44.35 -45.26
CA ALA A 23 9.73 45.06 -44.01
C ALA A 23 8.27 45.20 -43.48
N GLY A 24 8.05 44.63 -42.29
CA GLY A 24 6.94 44.99 -41.38
C GLY A 24 6.66 43.93 -40.31
N VAL A 25 7.29 44.06 -39.13
CA VAL A 25 6.99 43.34 -37.87
C VAL A 25 5.88 44.12 -37.14
N PRO A 26 4.81 43.52 -36.55
CA PRO A 26 4.82 42.69 -35.32
C PRO A 26 3.95 41.40 -35.39
N VAL A 27 4.34 40.22 -34.84
CA VAL A 27 4.28 39.74 -33.43
C VAL A 27 2.85 39.92 -32.83
N PHE A 28 2.00 38.93 -32.51
CA PHE A 28 2.09 37.50 -32.13
C PHE A 28 0.93 36.66 -32.76
N PRO A 29 1.02 35.31 -32.76
CA PRO A 29 0.10 34.42 -33.45
C PRO A 29 -1.07 33.95 -32.55
N GLY A 30 -2.24 33.78 -33.16
CA GLY A 30 -3.39 33.10 -32.59
C GLY A 30 -4.02 32.17 -33.64
N GLU A 31 -4.27 30.94 -33.19
CA GLU A 31 -5.14 29.91 -33.77
C GLU A 31 -4.57 28.95 -34.84
N GLY A 32 -4.62 27.66 -34.47
CA GLY A 32 -4.18 26.52 -35.29
C GLY A 32 -4.18 25.19 -34.51
N PHE A 33 -5.37 24.72 -34.14
CA PHE A 33 -5.78 23.31 -33.94
C PHE A 33 -5.04 22.28 -34.84
N TRP A 34 -4.76 20.99 -34.55
CA TRP A 34 -5.06 19.97 -33.52
C TRP A 34 -3.94 18.91 -33.59
N CYS A 35 -3.59 18.26 -32.47
CA CYS A 35 -3.38 16.80 -32.45
C CYS A 35 -3.61 16.28 -31.03
N LEU A 36 -4.58 15.37 -30.89
CA LEU A 36 -4.96 14.72 -29.62
C LEU A 36 -3.81 13.86 -29.09
N LEU A 37 -3.49 14.05 -27.81
CA LEU A 37 -2.93 13.06 -26.90
C LEU A 37 -3.83 13.03 -25.64
N PRO A 38 -4.26 11.86 -25.14
CA PRO A 38 -4.95 11.79 -23.86
C PRO A 38 -3.90 11.73 -22.74
N GLY A 39 -3.80 12.81 -21.97
CA GLY A 39 -2.94 12.88 -20.79
C GLY A 39 -3.30 14.10 -19.96
N ALA A 40 -3.93 13.84 -18.82
CA ALA A 40 -4.04 14.65 -17.60
C ALA A 40 -4.38 16.16 -17.71
N GLY A 41 -5.45 16.55 -17.00
CA GLY A 41 -5.52 17.88 -16.41
C GLY A 41 -6.93 18.42 -16.24
N THR A 42 -7.46 18.39 -15.01
CA THR A 42 -8.26 19.50 -14.51
C THR A 42 -7.41 20.27 -13.52
N VAL A 43 -7.26 21.57 -13.78
CA VAL A 43 -6.36 22.54 -13.13
C VAL A 43 -7.00 23.11 -11.86
N PHE A 44 -6.21 23.28 -10.79
CA PHE A 44 -6.21 24.48 -9.94
C PHE A 44 -4.82 24.65 -9.32
N ALA A 45 -4.16 25.77 -9.62
CA ALA A 45 -2.86 26.16 -9.06
C ALA A 45 -3.06 27.01 -7.79
N GLN A 46 -2.27 26.74 -6.74
CA GLN A 46 -1.68 27.77 -5.87
C GLN A 46 -0.50 27.19 -5.07
N SER A 47 0.61 27.93 -5.08
CA SER A 47 1.96 27.66 -4.54
C SER A 47 2.89 26.83 -5.44
N GLY A 48 3.93 27.48 -6.00
CA GLY A 48 5.02 26.82 -6.74
C GLY A 48 5.86 25.84 -5.90
N HIS A 49 5.44 25.56 -4.67
CA HIS A 49 5.95 24.49 -3.83
C HIS A 49 5.52 23.11 -4.35
N GLU A 50 4.36 22.99 -5.00
CA GLU A 50 3.94 21.70 -5.59
C GLU A 50 4.83 21.28 -6.77
N ASP A 51 5.19 22.23 -7.65
CA ASP A 51 6.11 21.95 -8.77
C ASP A 51 7.53 21.65 -8.28
N PHE A 52 7.92 22.18 -7.12
CA PHE A 52 9.23 21.92 -6.54
C PHE A 52 9.44 20.44 -6.22
N PHE A 53 8.43 19.79 -5.61
CA PHE A 53 8.49 18.38 -5.20
C PHE A 53 8.31 17.39 -6.36
N ARG A 54 7.68 17.79 -7.46
CA ARG A 54 7.43 16.92 -8.64
C ARG A 54 8.64 16.75 -9.57
N GLU A 55 9.61 17.64 -9.50
CA GLU A 55 10.78 17.61 -10.39
C GLU A 55 11.98 16.99 -9.65
N GLU A 56 12.41 15.80 -10.10
CA GLU A 56 13.53 15.02 -9.51
C GLU A 56 14.93 15.60 -9.80
N LYS A 57 15.03 16.91 -9.98
CA LYS A 57 16.32 17.57 -10.19
C LYS A 57 17.01 17.81 -8.85
N PHE A 58 18.18 17.19 -8.70
CA PHE A 58 18.99 17.34 -7.49
C PHE A 58 19.44 18.79 -7.32
N LEU A 59 19.38 19.29 -6.10
CA LEU A 59 19.97 20.57 -5.73
C LEU A 59 21.17 20.37 -4.81
N ARG A 60 22.24 21.08 -5.10
CA ARG A 60 23.51 20.98 -4.39
C ARG A 60 24.23 22.32 -4.35
N PHE A 61 25.29 22.36 -3.57
CA PHE A 61 26.16 23.52 -3.45
C PHE A 61 26.58 24.07 -4.83
N GLY A 62 26.41 25.38 -5.01
CA GLY A 62 26.71 26.07 -6.26
C GLY A 62 25.51 26.26 -7.19
N ASP A 63 24.41 25.50 -7.01
CA ASP A 63 23.20 25.68 -7.80
C ASP A 63 22.53 27.03 -7.51
N ARG A 64 21.83 27.56 -8.51
CA ARG A 64 21.14 28.86 -8.43
C ARG A 64 19.79 28.84 -9.15
N GLY A 65 18.91 29.73 -8.77
CA GLY A 65 17.63 29.99 -9.44
C GLY A 65 16.42 29.72 -8.56
N GLU A 66 15.24 29.75 -9.16
CA GLU A 66 13.97 29.76 -8.41
C GLU A 66 13.77 28.49 -7.58
N ARG A 67 14.20 27.31 -8.06
CA ARG A 67 14.15 26.07 -7.26
C ARG A 67 14.94 26.17 -5.96
N VAL A 68 16.09 26.82 -5.98
CA VAL A 68 16.90 27.03 -4.77
C VAL A 68 16.23 28.03 -3.84
N ARG A 69 15.59 29.07 -4.40
CA ARG A 69 14.82 30.05 -3.62
C ARG A 69 13.65 29.39 -2.90
N VAL A 70 12.92 28.52 -3.59
CA VAL A 70 11.84 27.71 -3.03
C VAL A 70 12.34 26.75 -1.95
N LEU A 71 13.46 26.05 -2.18
CA LEU A 71 14.08 25.20 -1.15
C LEU A 71 14.38 26.00 0.13
N GLN A 72 14.95 27.20 -0.01
CA GLN A 72 15.25 28.07 1.13
C GLN A 72 13.97 28.53 1.85
N GLU A 73 12.88 28.81 1.14
CA GLU A 73 11.57 29.11 1.75
C GLU A 73 11.00 27.92 2.54
N ILE A 74 11.11 26.70 1.99
CA ILE A 74 10.69 25.47 2.67
C ILE A 74 11.53 25.25 3.93
N LEU A 75 12.87 25.25 3.81
CA LEU A 75 13.77 25.11 4.95
C LEU A 75 13.56 26.20 6.01
N LYS A 76 13.20 27.41 5.60
CA LYS A 76 12.84 28.50 6.51
C LYS A 76 11.55 28.22 7.25
N THR A 77 10.52 27.73 6.55
CA THR A 77 9.25 27.33 7.15
C THR A 77 9.44 26.20 8.16
N LEU A 78 10.34 25.25 7.86
CA LEU A 78 10.71 24.15 8.74
C LEU A 78 11.67 24.56 9.89
N GLY A 79 12.14 25.80 9.92
CA GLY A 79 13.02 26.33 10.97
C GLY A 79 14.52 26.06 10.80
N PHE A 80 14.95 25.52 9.65
CA PHE A 80 16.35 25.21 9.35
C PHE A 80 17.10 26.35 8.65
N TYR A 81 16.39 27.33 8.09
CA TYR A 81 16.99 28.48 7.38
C TYR A 81 16.48 29.80 7.96
N LYS A 82 17.38 30.75 8.23
CA LYS A 82 17.03 32.02 8.91
C LYS A 82 17.10 33.24 7.99
N ASP A 83 18.00 33.21 7.02
CA ASP A 83 18.24 34.31 6.10
C ASP A 83 17.08 34.51 5.10
N PRO A 84 17.01 35.66 4.41
CA PRO A 84 16.16 35.83 3.23
C PRO A 84 16.56 34.83 2.13
N PRO A 85 15.60 34.16 1.47
CA PRO A 85 15.86 33.35 0.28
C PRO A 85 16.44 34.21 -0.85
N ASP A 86 17.64 33.87 -1.30
CA ASP A 86 18.38 34.59 -2.35
C ASP A 86 18.51 33.77 -3.64
N GLY A 87 18.04 32.52 -3.64
CA GLY A 87 18.13 31.62 -4.78
C GLY A 87 19.54 31.10 -5.05
N ILE A 88 20.45 31.15 -4.07
CA ILE A 88 21.82 30.66 -4.17
C ILE A 88 22.05 29.52 -3.17
N PHE A 89 22.50 28.37 -3.67
CA PHE A 89 22.81 27.22 -2.83
C PHE A 89 24.25 27.37 -2.31
N GLY A 90 24.45 28.34 -1.41
CA GLY A 90 25.72 28.61 -0.75
C GLY A 90 25.91 27.80 0.54
N GLU A 91 26.92 28.19 1.33
CA GLU A 91 27.27 27.50 2.59
C GLU A 91 26.11 27.48 3.59
N LYS A 92 25.35 28.57 3.66
CA LYS A 92 24.16 28.70 4.53
C LYS A 92 23.08 27.69 4.14
N THR A 93 22.75 27.61 2.85
CA THR A 93 21.74 26.66 2.33
C THR A 93 22.20 25.23 2.54
N LYS A 94 23.47 24.93 2.26
CA LYS A 94 24.07 23.61 2.53
C LYS A 94 24.01 23.25 4.01
N GLY A 95 24.36 24.17 4.91
CA GLY A 95 24.27 23.95 6.35
C GLY A 95 22.84 23.65 6.81
N ALA A 96 21.85 24.36 6.26
CA ALA A 96 20.44 24.10 6.55
C ALA A 96 19.98 22.71 6.07
N VAL A 97 20.38 22.29 4.87
CA VAL A 97 20.09 20.94 4.35
C VAL A 97 20.74 19.87 5.22
N LEU A 98 22.02 20.03 5.59
CA LEU A 98 22.72 19.09 6.46
C LEU A 98 22.05 18.95 7.84
N ASN A 99 21.60 20.06 8.42
CA ASN A 99 20.89 20.04 9.71
C ASN A 99 19.50 19.40 9.58
N PHE A 100 18.82 19.61 8.46
CA PHE A 100 17.55 18.96 8.16
C PHE A 100 17.72 17.44 8.01
N GLN A 101 18.68 17.00 7.18
CA GLN A 101 19.00 15.59 6.95
C GLN A 101 19.33 14.87 8.27
N GLU A 102 20.12 15.53 9.13
CA GLU A 102 20.41 15.04 10.48
C GLU A 102 19.16 14.91 11.35
N ARG A 103 18.27 15.91 11.35
CA ARG A 103 17.02 15.87 12.13
C ARG A 103 16.15 14.67 11.74
N VAL A 104 16.04 14.38 10.45
CA VAL A 104 15.16 13.33 9.93
C VAL A 104 15.86 11.97 9.80
N GLY A 105 17.12 11.87 10.21
CA GLY A 105 17.86 10.60 10.28
C GLY A 105 18.25 10.01 8.92
N ILE A 106 18.42 10.85 7.90
CA ILE A 106 18.89 10.42 6.57
C ILE A 106 20.38 10.77 6.36
N GLU A 107 20.95 10.29 5.25
CA GLU A 107 22.33 10.58 4.90
C GLU A 107 22.59 12.09 4.82
N ARG A 108 23.65 12.53 5.51
CA ARG A 108 23.99 13.94 5.72
C ARG A 108 24.99 14.43 4.66
N ASP A 109 24.64 14.24 3.39
CA ASP A 109 25.49 14.54 2.22
C ASP A 109 25.42 16.01 1.77
N GLY A 110 24.44 16.77 2.28
CA GLY A 110 24.20 18.17 1.92
C GLY A 110 23.63 18.35 0.51
N VAL A 111 23.10 17.29 -0.09
CA VAL A 111 22.47 17.25 -1.41
C VAL A 111 20.98 17.00 -1.25
N VAL A 112 20.18 17.80 -1.92
CA VAL A 112 18.73 17.60 -2.01
C VAL A 112 18.45 16.62 -3.15
N GLY A 113 18.69 15.34 -2.88
CA GLY A 113 18.30 14.20 -3.73
C GLY A 113 16.92 13.65 -3.37
N PRO A 114 16.47 12.52 -3.95
CA PRO A 114 15.10 12.03 -3.84
C PRO A 114 14.66 11.78 -2.40
N LYS A 115 15.50 11.14 -1.59
CA LYS A 115 15.24 10.91 -0.15
C LYS A 115 15.10 12.21 0.64
N THR A 116 15.90 13.23 0.31
CA THR A 116 15.83 14.53 0.98
C THR A 116 14.59 15.31 0.53
N LEU A 117 14.21 15.22 -0.75
CA LEU A 117 12.98 15.81 -1.28
C LEU A 117 11.73 15.20 -0.63
N GLU A 118 11.65 13.87 -0.54
CA GLU A 118 10.55 13.15 0.11
C GLU A 118 10.40 13.54 1.58
N ALA A 119 11.52 13.61 2.31
CA ALA A 119 11.51 14.03 3.70
C ALA A 119 11.10 15.51 3.84
N LEU A 120 11.58 16.40 2.97
CA LEU A 120 11.19 17.82 2.96
C LEU A 120 9.70 17.98 2.69
N GLU A 121 9.16 17.24 1.73
CA GLU A 121 7.73 17.26 1.40
C GLU A 121 6.90 16.82 2.61
N THR A 122 7.27 15.68 3.20
CA THR A 122 6.56 15.12 4.37
C THR A 122 6.54 16.10 5.54
N GLU A 123 7.67 16.68 5.91
CA GLU A 123 7.73 17.63 7.03
C GLU A 123 7.03 18.96 6.69
N TYR A 124 7.13 19.42 5.44
CA TYR A 124 6.47 20.64 5.01
C TYR A 124 4.94 20.52 5.04
N LEU A 125 4.41 19.41 4.54
CA LEU A 125 2.97 19.14 4.48
C LEU A 125 2.33 18.98 5.86
N LYS A 126 3.08 18.59 6.89
CA LYS A 126 2.60 18.59 8.29
C LYS A 126 2.37 20.00 8.83
N ILE A 127 3.21 20.97 8.44
CA ILE A 127 3.09 22.37 8.88
C ILE A 127 2.07 23.12 8.01
N LYS A 128 2.14 22.92 6.70
CA LYS A 128 1.27 23.55 5.70
C LYS A 128 0.56 22.51 4.82
N PRO A 129 -0.41 21.78 5.38
CA PRO A 129 -1.24 20.89 4.59
C PRO A 129 -2.12 21.71 3.62
N PRO A 130 -2.45 21.16 2.44
CA PRO A 130 -3.44 21.76 1.55
C PRO A 130 -4.83 21.79 2.20
N GLU A 131 -5.78 22.49 1.60
CA GLU A 131 -7.14 22.57 2.13
C GLU A 131 -7.87 21.23 2.03
N LYS A 132 -7.64 20.52 0.93
CA LYS A 132 -8.24 19.24 0.58
C LYS A 132 -7.20 18.34 -0.07
N HIS A 133 -7.45 17.04 0.04
CA HIS A 133 -6.68 15.97 -0.58
C HIS A 133 -7.63 15.14 -1.43
N THR A 134 -7.22 14.77 -2.65
CA THR A 134 -7.97 13.81 -3.45
C THR A 134 -7.31 12.46 -3.29
N VAL A 135 -8.03 11.49 -2.73
CA VAL A 135 -7.53 10.14 -2.46
C VAL A 135 -7.01 9.54 -3.77
N ALA A 136 -5.72 9.28 -3.81
CA ALA A 136 -5.07 8.58 -4.89
C ALA A 136 -5.18 7.06 -4.69
N GLU A 137 -4.86 6.32 -5.73
CA GLU A 137 -4.82 4.87 -5.67
C GLU A 137 -3.83 4.39 -4.59
N GLY A 138 -4.26 3.44 -3.77
CA GLY A 138 -3.44 2.85 -2.71
C GLY A 138 -3.32 3.68 -1.41
N GLU A 139 -3.91 4.87 -1.35
CA GLU A 139 -3.89 5.67 -0.12
C GLU A 139 -4.96 5.23 0.89
N THR A 140 -4.57 5.20 2.17
CA THR A 140 -5.49 5.00 3.29
C THR A 140 -5.75 6.31 4.01
N LEU A 141 -6.86 6.40 4.73
CA LEU A 141 -7.17 7.57 5.54
C LEU A 141 -6.07 7.83 6.58
N SER A 142 -5.45 6.76 7.09
CA SER A 142 -4.32 6.83 8.01
C SER A 142 -3.03 7.33 7.37
N ALA A 143 -2.70 6.89 6.16
CA ALA A 143 -1.54 7.38 5.42
C ALA A 143 -1.71 8.87 5.05
N ILE A 144 -2.90 9.25 4.61
CA ILE A 144 -3.25 10.64 4.31
C ILE A 144 -3.16 11.49 5.59
N ALA A 145 -3.74 11.02 6.69
CA ALA A 145 -3.68 11.72 7.97
C ALA A 145 -2.22 11.88 8.45
N ALA A 146 -1.40 10.82 8.39
CA ALA A 146 0.00 10.84 8.77
C ALA A 146 0.84 11.79 7.89
N ARG A 147 0.59 11.79 6.56
CA ARG A 147 1.25 12.69 5.60
C ARG A 147 1.06 14.15 5.96
N TYR A 148 -0.13 14.51 6.42
CA TYR A 148 -0.51 15.88 6.76
C TYR A 148 -0.39 16.21 8.26
N GLY A 149 0.09 15.28 9.08
CA GLY A 149 0.22 15.48 10.53
C GLY A 149 -1.12 15.63 11.27
N ILE A 150 -2.19 15.04 10.72
CA ILE A 150 -3.54 15.03 11.27
C ILE A 150 -3.81 13.65 11.87
N SER A 151 -4.63 13.55 12.92
CA SER A 151 -5.05 12.24 13.43
C SER A 151 -6.19 11.66 12.59
N VAL A 152 -6.24 10.34 12.44
CA VAL A 152 -7.32 9.66 11.71
C VAL A 152 -8.71 10.02 12.22
N PRO A 153 -8.96 10.07 13.56
CA PRO A 153 -10.26 10.49 14.06
C PRO A 153 -10.64 11.92 13.66
N VAL A 154 -9.67 12.85 13.68
CA VAL A 154 -9.91 14.25 13.26
C VAL A 154 -10.21 14.31 11.77
N LEU A 155 -9.43 13.61 10.94
CA LEU A 155 -9.66 13.60 9.49
C LEU A 155 -11.00 12.94 9.14
N ALA A 156 -11.36 11.84 9.81
CA ALA A 156 -12.66 11.18 9.65
C ALA A 156 -13.82 12.10 10.06
N GLN A 157 -13.68 12.80 11.19
CA GLN A 157 -14.68 13.73 11.70
C GLN A 157 -14.91 14.90 10.74
N VAL A 158 -13.83 15.53 10.24
CA VAL A 158 -13.90 16.64 9.28
C VAL A 158 -14.66 16.23 8.01
N ASN A 159 -14.57 14.95 7.64
CA ASN A 159 -15.18 14.40 6.43
C ASN A 159 -16.48 13.61 6.69
N ASN A 160 -17.00 13.62 7.91
CA ASN A 160 -18.18 12.85 8.33
C ASN A 160 -18.11 11.37 7.93
N LEU A 161 -16.92 10.77 8.00
CA LEU A 161 -16.72 9.37 7.66
C LEU A 161 -17.24 8.49 8.80
N LYS A 162 -18.33 7.77 8.51
CA LYS A 162 -18.89 6.78 9.43
C LYS A 162 -17.98 5.56 9.61
N ASN A 163 -17.23 5.23 8.57
CA ASN A 163 -16.19 4.23 8.59
C ASN A 163 -14.87 4.86 8.09
N PRO A 164 -13.91 5.15 8.98
CA PRO A 164 -12.60 5.69 8.63
C PRO A 164 -11.76 4.79 7.71
N ASP A 165 -12.08 3.49 7.65
CA ASP A 165 -11.35 2.51 6.82
C ASP A 165 -11.89 2.45 5.39
N LEU A 166 -12.97 3.20 5.10
CA LEU A 166 -13.62 3.22 3.79
C LEU A 166 -13.49 4.59 3.15
N ILE A 167 -12.46 4.74 2.31
CA ILE A 167 -12.28 5.85 1.38
C ILE A 167 -12.10 5.34 -0.04
N TYR A 168 -12.49 6.14 -1.03
CA TYR A 168 -12.47 5.77 -2.44
C TYR A 168 -11.46 6.58 -3.22
N VAL A 169 -10.82 5.96 -4.22
CA VAL A 169 -9.99 6.71 -5.18
C VAL A 169 -10.82 7.81 -5.84
N GLY A 170 -10.26 9.01 -5.93
CA GLY A 170 -10.95 10.21 -6.40
C GLY A 170 -11.83 10.89 -5.35
N GLN A 171 -12.01 10.31 -4.16
CA GLN A 171 -12.72 10.96 -3.07
C GLN A 171 -11.94 12.18 -2.59
N VAL A 172 -12.64 13.31 -2.47
CA VAL A 172 -12.06 14.55 -1.92
C VAL A 172 -12.25 14.56 -0.40
N LEU A 173 -11.13 14.59 0.33
CA LEU A 173 -11.08 14.74 1.78
C LEU A 173 -10.66 16.16 2.15
N TRP A 174 -11.46 16.84 2.95
CA TRP A 174 -11.11 18.10 3.59
C TRP A 174 -10.13 17.84 4.73
N LEU A 175 -8.97 18.50 4.71
CA LEU A 175 -7.93 18.30 5.74
C LEU A 175 -8.16 19.20 6.96
N ARG A 176 -9.03 20.20 6.83
CA ARG A 176 -9.47 21.09 7.91
C ARG A 176 -10.96 21.40 7.74
N PRO A 177 -11.72 21.70 8.82
CA PRO A 177 -13.10 22.12 8.70
C PRO A 177 -13.21 23.35 7.79
N ALA A 178 -14.19 23.37 6.90
CA ALA A 178 -14.55 24.58 6.17
C ALA A 178 -14.83 25.68 7.21
N LYS A 179 -14.21 26.86 7.05
CA LYS A 179 -14.45 27.98 7.96
C LYS A 179 -15.95 28.26 7.99
N SER A 180 -16.61 27.86 9.08
CA SER A 180 -17.89 28.42 9.47
C SER A 180 -17.66 29.92 9.59
N GLN A 181 -18.39 30.69 8.79
CA GLN A 181 -18.59 32.11 9.01
C GLN A 181 -19.38 32.24 10.32
N ASN A 182 -18.71 32.12 11.47
CA ASN A 182 -19.02 32.78 12.75
C ASN A 182 -18.03 32.32 13.83
N GLY A 183 -17.45 33.32 14.51
CA GLY A 183 -16.32 33.13 15.41
C GLY A 183 -16.66 32.89 16.88
N SER A 184 -15.62 33.11 17.68
CA SER A 184 -15.50 32.99 19.14
C SER A 184 -15.07 31.60 19.63
N GLY A 185 -13.88 31.57 20.25
CA GLY A 185 -13.20 30.36 20.69
C GLY A 185 -13.40 30.03 22.15
N THR A 186 -12.72 28.98 22.60
CA THR A 186 -12.02 28.88 23.89
C THR A 186 -11.30 27.53 23.95
N SER A 187 -10.06 27.57 24.44
CA SER A 187 -9.16 26.44 24.70
C SER A 187 -9.53 25.77 26.02
N PRO A 188 -9.37 24.45 26.18
CA PRO A 188 -9.20 23.88 27.52
C PRO A 188 -7.76 23.43 27.79
N GLN A 189 -7.26 24.12 28.80
CA GLN A 189 -6.05 24.02 29.60
C GLN A 189 -5.93 22.69 30.38
N GLU A 190 -4.71 22.18 30.50
CA GLU A 190 -4.24 21.17 31.49
C GLU A 190 -4.46 21.66 32.94
N PRO A 191 -4.62 20.80 33.98
CA PRO A 191 -3.46 20.37 34.82
C PRO A 191 -3.72 19.05 35.63
N PRO A 192 -3.00 18.71 36.74
CA PRO A 192 -1.56 18.43 36.89
C PRO A 192 -1.26 17.08 37.61
N SER A 193 0.03 16.75 37.70
CA SER A 193 0.67 15.68 38.49
C SER A 193 0.98 16.04 39.95
N GLU A 194 0.99 15.04 40.84
CA GLU A 194 1.84 14.82 42.06
C GLU A 194 1.09 13.82 43.00
N SER A 195 1.64 13.03 43.94
CA SER A 195 2.95 12.47 44.29
C SER A 195 2.74 11.59 45.55
N SER A 196 3.50 10.48 45.66
CA SER A 196 4.08 9.86 46.87
C SER A 196 3.27 9.23 48.03
N GLY A 197 3.68 7.99 48.37
CA GLY A 197 3.80 7.42 49.73
C GLY A 197 2.52 6.80 50.33
N GLY A 198 2.48 5.63 50.96
CA GLY A 198 3.49 4.75 51.53
C GLY A 198 2.95 4.16 52.86
N LEU A 199 3.13 2.85 53.06
CA LEU A 199 3.13 2.09 54.33
C LEU A 199 1.81 1.69 55.03
N GLY A 200 1.57 0.37 55.07
CA GLY A 200 1.58 -0.42 56.32
C GLY A 200 0.25 -0.68 57.07
N PRO A 201 0.16 -1.74 57.91
CA PRO A 201 -0.82 -2.82 57.73
C PRO A 201 -1.67 -3.17 59.00
N SER A 202 -2.30 -4.36 58.98
CA SER A 202 -3.12 -5.08 60.00
C SER A 202 -4.63 -4.75 59.96
N ASP A 203 -5.56 -5.71 59.99
CA ASP A 203 -5.69 -6.77 60.99
C ASP A 203 -6.58 -7.96 60.54
N GLN A 204 -6.51 -9.00 61.36
CA GLN A 204 -6.94 -10.40 61.30
C GLN A 204 -8.40 -10.70 60.95
N SER A 205 -8.66 -11.87 60.35
CA SER A 205 -9.29 -13.06 61.00
C SER A 205 -9.96 -14.04 59.99
N GLU A 206 -9.53 -15.30 60.03
CA GLU A 206 -10.25 -16.51 59.55
C GLU A 206 -11.30 -16.96 60.62
N PRO A 207 -12.02 -18.13 60.58
CA PRO A 207 -11.85 -19.34 59.72
C PRO A 207 -13.12 -20.16 59.38
N LYS A 208 -12.87 -21.36 58.79
CA LYS A 208 -13.57 -22.68 58.92
C LYS A 208 -14.37 -23.15 57.70
N ASP A 209 -14.39 -24.42 57.27
CA ASP A 209 -13.82 -25.72 57.69
C ASP A 209 -13.99 -26.70 56.50
N GLY A 210 -13.26 -27.83 56.44
CA GLY A 210 -13.77 -29.04 55.77
C GLY A 210 -12.78 -30.01 55.12
N ALA A 211 -12.41 -31.06 55.87
CA ALA A 211 -11.49 -32.17 55.61
C ALA A 211 -11.69 -33.07 54.35
N GLY A 212 -10.59 -33.77 53.95
CA GLY A 212 -10.48 -34.83 52.92
C GLY A 212 -11.06 -36.21 53.33
N PRO A 213 -10.53 -37.42 52.92
CA PRO A 213 -9.13 -37.73 52.57
C PRO A 213 -8.84 -38.82 51.48
N SER A 214 -7.54 -38.91 51.10
CA SER A 214 -6.67 -40.10 50.87
C SER A 214 -7.02 -41.24 49.88
N SER A 215 -6.12 -41.56 48.93
CA SER A 215 -5.12 -42.64 49.08
C SER A 215 -4.24 -42.86 47.84
N ALA A 216 -3.08 -43.47 48.08
CA ALA A 216 -1.85 -43.46 47.30
C ALA A 216 -1.76 -44.49 46.15
N GLY A 217 -0.87 -44.19 45.20
CA GLY A 217 -0.37 -45.14 44.19
C GLY A 217 0.90 -44.61 43.54
N GLU A 218 2.05 -45.05 44.05
CA GLU A 218 3.39 -44.70 43.59
C GLU A 218 3.83 -45.63 42.44
N ARG A 219 4.30 -45.07 41.31
CA ARG A 219 5.40 -45.61 40.49
C ARG A 219 5.87 -44.62 39.43
N THR A 220 7.18 -44.49 39.37
CA THR A 220 8.06 -43.60 38.61
C THR A 220 8.10 -43.86 37.10
N ALA A 221 8.16 -42.79 36.27
CA ALA A 221 9.01 -42.69 35.07
C ALA A 221 8.89 -41.29 34.41
N GLU A 222 9.99 -40.54 34.48
CA GLU A 222 10.57 -39.61 33.48
C GLU A 222 9.69 -38.65 32.65
N ASN A 223 9.81 -37.36 33.02
CA ASN A 223 10.16 -36.21 32.18
C ASN A 223 9.66 -36.11 30.73
N GLY A 224 8.86 -35.06 30.48
CA GLY A 224 9.16 -34.20 29.33
C GLY A 224 8.04 -33.84 28.36
N ALA A 225 6.75 -33.87 28.74
CA ALA A 225 5.73 -33.15 27.97
C ALA A 225 5.61 -31.72 28.53
N LYS A 226 6.36 -30.77 27.96
CA LYS A 226 6.05 -29.35 28.18
C LYS A 226 4.64 -29.10 27.65
N GLU A 227 3.71 -28.83 28.56
CA GLU A 227 2.40 -28.28 28.27
C GLU A 227 2.56 -27.07 27.35
N VAL A 228 1.97 -27.15 26.16
CA VAL A 228 1.82 -26.00 25.27
C VAL A 228 0.61 -25.22 25.81
N PRO A 229 0.75 -23.92 26.15
CA PRO A 229 -0.36 -23.15 26.67
C PRO A 229 -1.53 -23.13 25.68
N ARG A 230 -2.68 -23.61 26.14
CA ARG A 230 -3.97 -23.50 25.47
C ARG A 230 -4.53 -22.10 25.76
N TYR A 231 -4.99 -21.45 24.69
CA TYR A 231 -5.62 -20.11 24.65
C TYR A 231 -4.64 -18.93 24.59
N PHE A 232 -4.24 -18.54 23.36
CA PHE A 232 -3.78 -17.19 23.09
C PHE A 232 -5.01 -16.27 22.99
N PRO A 233 -5.09 -15.15 23.72
CA PRO A 233 -6.03 -14.09 23.36
C PRO A 233 -5.77 -13.68 21.89
N LEU A 234 -6.85 -13.41 21.13
CA LEU A 234 -6.72 -12.96 19.75
C LEU A 234 -5.89 -11.66 19.74
N PRO A 235 -4.80 -11.58 18.97
CA PRO A 235 -3.89 -10.45 19.01
C PRO A 235 -4.53 -9.19 18.43
N ASP A 236 -4.21 -8.04 19.04
CA ASP A 236 -4.69 -6.70 18.63
C ASP A 236 -4.20 -6.30 17.23
N LYS A 237 -3.14 -6.95 16.73
CA LYS A 237 -2.56 -6.73 15.40
C LYS A 237 -2.69 -7.98 14.54
N ARG A 238 -3.14 -7.85 13.29
CA ARG A 238 -3.32 -8.97 12.36
C ARG A 238 -2.73 -8.67 10.99
N LEU A 239 -2.14 -9.69 10.38
CA LEU A 239 -1.57 -9.62 9.03
C LEU A 239 -2.00 -10.80 8.18
N CYS A 240 -1.89 -10.63 6.86
CA CYS A 240 -2.22 -11.63 5.87
C CYS A 240 -0.96 -12.08 5.13
N LEU A 241 -0.67 -13.37 5.19
CA LEU A 241 0.27 -14.00 4.26
C LEU A 241 -0.46 -14.29 2.96
N THR A 242 0.11 -13.80 1.85
CA THR A 242 -0.42 -14.04 0.51
C THR A 242 0.65 -14.62 -0.39
N PHE A 243 0.27 -15.57 -1.24
CA PHE A 243 1.17 -16.30 -2.14
C PHE A 243 0.66 -16.19 -3.57
N ASP A 244 1.49 -15.65 -4.47
CA ASP A 244 1.20 -15.54 -5.90
C ASP A 244 1.88 -16.67 -6.68
N ASP A 245 1.54 -16.77 -7.97
CA ASP A 245 2.17 -17.62 -8.98
C ASP A 245 1.96 -19.12 -8.88
N GLY A 246 1.20 -19.63 -7.92
CA GLY A 246 0.90 -21.06 -7.85
C GLY A 246 -0.31 -21.52 -8.68
N PRO A 247 -0.68 -22.81 -8.54
CA PRO A 247 -0.01 -23.81 -7.72
C PRO A 247 1.31 -24.28 -8.36
N ASP A 248 2.32 -24.53 -7.53
CA ASP A 248 3.60 -25.14 -7.87
C ASP A 248 3.66 -26.59 -7.35
N PRO A 249 4.14 -27.57 -8.15
CA PRO A 249 4.09 -28.98 -7.76
C PRO A 249 4.94 -29.34 -6.52
N VAL A 250 5.91 -28.49 -6.15
CA VAL A 250 6.85 -28.74 -5.05
C VAL A 250 6.60 -27.77 -3.91
N THR A 251 6.69 -26.46 -4.16
CA THR A 251 6.72 -25.47 -3.07
C THR A 251 5.37 -25.29 -2.41
N THR A 252 4.26 -25.43 -3.14
CA THR A 252 2.92 -25.23 -2.57
C THR A 252 2.66 -26.17 -1.40
N ARG A 253 2.99 -27.46 -1.55
CA ARG A 253 2.80 -28.44 -0.46
C ARG A 253 3.73 -28.18 0.72
N ALA A 254 4.95 -27.71 0.47
CA ALA A 254 5.87 -27.33 1.54
C ALA A 254 5.39 -26.09 2.32
N ILE A 255 4.80 -25.12 1.61
CA ILE A 255 4.14 -23.95 2.20
C ILE A 255 2.94 -24.42 3.03
N LEU A 256 2.03 -25.22 2.47
CA LEU A 256 0.85 -25.75 3.17
C LEU A 256 1.23 -26.51 4.44
N ALA A 257 2.24 -27.39 4.38
CA ALA A 257 2.73 -28.13 5.54
C ALA A 257 3.27 -27.22 6.65
N THR A 258 3.91 -26.11 6.27
CA THR A 258 4.39 -25.11 7.23
C THR A 258 3.21 -24.35 7.83
N LEU A 259 2.29 -23.85 7.01
CA LEU A 259 1.11 -23.13 7.49
C LEU A 259 0.26 -23.99 8.45
N ASP A 260 0.06 -25.27 8.14
CA ASP A 260 -0.65 -26.22 9.00
C ASP A 260 0.08 -26.42 10.34
N ARG A 261 1.41 -26.63 10.32
CA ARG A 261 2.23 -26.77 11.53
C ARG A 261 2.06 -25.59 12.50
N TYR A 262 1.94 -24.37 11.97
CA TYR A 262 1.76 -23.17 12.79
C TYR A 262 0.30 -22.75 12.98
N GLY A 263 -0.68 -23.49 12.44
CA GLY A 263 -2.09 -23.16 12.52
C GLY A 263 -2.48 -21.87 11.80
N VAL A 264 -1.72 -21.46 10.78
CA VAL A 264 -1.91 -20.21 10.04
C VAL A 264 -2.78 -20.43 8.81
N LYS A 265 -3.75 -19.54 8.58
CA LYS A 265 -4.49 -19.46 7.32
C LYS A 265 -3.98 -18.30 6.48
N ALA A 266 -3.98 -18.50 5.16
CA ALA A 266 -3.36 -17.63 4.17
C ALA A 266 -4.25 -17.51 2.92
N THR A 267 -3.86 -16.64 1.99
CA THR A 267 -4.55 -16.42 0.71
C THR A 267 -3.62 -16.76 -0.44
N PHE A 268 -4.08 -17.51 -1.42
CA PHE A 268 -3.30 -17.94 -2.59
C PHE A 268 -3.92 -17.34 -3.85
N PHE A 269 -3.17 -16.51 -4.57
CA PHE A 269 -3.54 -15.97 -5.87
C PHE A 269 -3.00 -16.88 -6.96
N VAL A 270 -3.87 -17.76 -7.46
CA VAL A 270 -3.46 -18.82 -8.38
C VAL A 270 -3.60 -18.42 -9.84
N ILE A 271 -2.65 -18.87 -10.65
CA ILE A 271 -2.70 -18.76 -12.11
C ILE A 271 -3.64 -19.84 -12.66
N GLY A 272 -4.64 -19.45 -13.44
CA GLY A 272 -5.67 -20.36 -13.95
C GLY A 272 -5.12 -21.55 -14.75
N GLU A 273 -4.08 -21.35 -15.57
CA GLU A 273 -3.43 -22.43 -16.31
C GLU A 273 -2.75 -23.45 -15.36
N LYS A 274 -2.05 -22.97 -14.33
CA LYS A 274 -1.42 -23.85 -13.33
C LYS A 274 -2.47 -24.57 -12.48
N ALA A 275 -3.55 -23.89 -12.12
CA ALA A 275 -4.68 -24.50 -11.42
C ALA A 275 -5.30 -25.66 -12.21
N ALA A 276 -5.49 -25.49 -13.52
CA ALA A 276 -5.94 -26.56 -14.41
C ALA A 276 -4.93 -27.72 -14.53
N ARG A 277 -3.62 -27.40 -14.48
CA ARG A 277 -2.54 -28.37 -14.57
C ARG A 277 -2.34 -29.19 -13.28
N TYR A 278 -2.59 -28.59 -12.12
CA TYR A 278 -2.38 -29.20 -10.80
C TYR A 278 -3.66 -29.18 -9.95
N PRO A 279 -4.75 -29.84 -10.41
CA PRO A 279 -6.06 -29.74 -9.77
C PRO A 279 -6.06 -30.29 -8.34
N ASP A 280 -5.25 -31.30 -8.05
CA ASP A 280 -5.20 -31.91 -6.72
C ASP A 280 -4.57 -30.97 -5.69
N ILE A 281 -3.55 -30.21 -6.08
CA ILE A 281 -2.93 -29.20 -5.20
C ILE A 281 -3.92 -28.09 -4.89
N LEU A 282 -4.70 -27.65 -5.88
CA LEU A 282 -5.71 -26.63 -5.67
C LEU A 282 -6.79 -27.08 -4.66
N LYS A 283 -7.21 -28.36 -4.75
CA LYS A 283 -8.12 -28.97 -3.77
C LYS A 283 -7.49 -29.06 -2.38
N GLU A 284 -6.20 -29.39 -2.28
CA GLU A 284 -5.46 -29.41 -1.01
C GLU A 284 -5.45 -28.02 -0.36
N ILE A 285 -5.16 -26.95 -1.12
CA ILE A 285 -5.20 -25.56 -0.61
C ILE A 285 -6.60 -25.24 -0.05
N ALA A 286 -7.65 -25.56 -0.80
CA ALA A 286 -9.03 -25.29 -0.39
C ALA A 286 -9.47 -26.12 0.82
N ALA A 287 -9.16 -27.42 0.84
CA ALA A 287 -9.49 -28.33 1.94
C ALA A 287 -8.77 -27.96 3.24
N ALA A 288 -7.57 -27.39 3.14
CA ALA A 288 -6.84 -26.84 4.28
C ALA A 288 -7.41 -25.49 4.77
N GLY A 289 -8.47 -24.96 4.15
CA GLY A 289 -9.18 -23.75 4.63
C GLY A 289 -8.47 -22.44 4.30
N HIS A 290 -7.56 -22.44 3.32
CA HIS A 290 -6.99 -21.22 2.76
C HIS A 290 -7.97 -20.58 1.76
N VAL A 291 -7.81 -19.28 1.52
CA VAL A 291 -8.62 -18.55 0.52
C VAL A 291 -7.94 -18.63 -0.84
N LEU A 292 -8.71 -18.91 -1.89
CA LEU A 292 -8.25 -18.86 -3.28
C LEU A 292 -8.72 -17.58 -3.98
N GLY A 293 -7.75 -16.78 -4.44
CA GLY A 293 -7.93 -15.67 -5.39
C GLY A 293 -7.42 -16.03 -6.78
N VAL A 294 -7.75 -15.23 -7.79
CA VAL A 294 -7.27 -15.42 -9.17
C VAL A 294 -6.12 -14.47 -9.48
N HIS A 295 -5.12 -14.96 -10.22
CA HIS A 295 -3.96 -14.21 -10.71
C HIS A 295 -3.91 -14.18 -12.25
N GLY A 296 -5.08 -14.02 -12.87
CA GLY A 296 -5.25 -14.22 -14.32
C GLY A 296 -5.18 -15.69 -14.74
N TYR A 297 -5.31 -15.96 -16.05
CA TYR A 297 -5.22 -17.33 -16.57
C TYR A 297 -3.81 -17.67 -17.07
N GLU A 298 -3.20 -16.81 -17.89
CA GLU A 298 -1.91 -17.08 -18.56
C GLU A 298 -0.72 -16.32 -17.94
N HIS A 299 -0.93 -15.60 -16.83
CA HIS A 299 0.10 -14.76 -16.20
C HIS A 299 0.75 -13.74 -17.17
N ARG A 300 -0.05 -13.18 -18.08
CA ARG A 300 0.36 -12.08 -18.96
C ARG A 300 -0.08 -10.73 -18.39
N ALA A 301 0.61 -9.66 -18.78
CA ALA A 301 0.15 -8.32 -18.48
C ALA A 301 -1.23 -8.10 -19.10
N LEU A 302 -2.20 -7.71 -18.27
CA LEU A 302 -3.56 -7.38 -18.71
C LEU A 302 -3.75 -5.90 -18.97
N SER A 303 -2.78 -5.07 -18.58
CA SER A 303 -2.87 -3.63 -18.78
C SER A 303 -2.83 -3.27 -20.26
N GLY A 304 -3.69 -2.32 -20.64
CA GLY A 304 -3.84 -1.87 -22.03
C GLY A 304 -4.61 -2.83 -22.94
N LEU A 305 -5.10 -3.98 -22.43
CA LEU A 305 -6.00 -4.85 -23.17
C LEU A 305 -7.43 -4.28 -23.23
N SER A 306 -8.22 -4.77 -24.17
CA SER A 306 -9.64 -4.42 -24.23
C SER A 306 -10.40 -5.00 -23.02
N GLY A 307 -11.47 -4.33 -22.58
CA GLY A 307 -12.31 -4.85 -21.48
C GLY A 307 -12.84 -6.26 -21.73
N ARG A 308 -13.12 -6.61 -22.99
CA ARG A 308 -13.51 -7.97 -23.38
C ARG A 308 -12.40 -8.99 -23.11
N ASP A 309 -11.16 -8.65 -23.45
CA ASP A 309 -10.02 -9.55 -23.27
C ASP A 309 -9.66 -9.71 -21.80
N VAL A 310 -9.71 -8.61 -21.04
CA VAL A 310 -9.56 -8.65 -19.57
C VAL A 310 -10.64 -9.53 -18.95
N GLN A 311 -11.90 -9.28 -19.26
CA GLN A 311 -13.03 -10.05 -18.73
C GLN A 311 -12.89 -11.54 -19.07
N LYS A 312 -12.47 -11.87 -20.31
CA LYS A 312 -12.23 -13.25 -20.73
C LYS A 312 -11.15 -13.95 -19.90
N GLU A 313 -10.02 -13.28 -19.66
CA GLU A 313 -8.92 -13.82 -18.83
C GLU A 313 -9.39 -14.09 -17.39
N LEU A 314 -10.02 -13.10 -16.77
CA LEU A 314 -10.47 -13.19 -15.37
C LEU A 314 -11.59 -14.22 -15.19
N LEU A 315 -12.58 -14.24 -16.09
CA LEU A 315 -13.68 -15.19 -16.03
C LEU A 315 -13.19 -16.62 -16.23
N ARG A 316 -12.24 -16.84 -17.16
CA ARG A 316 -11.65 -18.16 -17.39
C ARG A 316 -10.90 -18.66 -16.16
N ALA A 317 -10.07 -17.82 -15.55
CA ALA A 317 -9.36 -18.16 -14.31
C ALA A 317 -10.34 -18.45 -13.17
N LYS A 318 -11.34 -17.58 -12.96
CA LYS A 318 -12.36 -17.72 -11.93
C LYS A 318 -13.14 -19.03 -12.06
N ASN A 319 -13.58 -19.38 -13.27
CA ASN A 319 -14.35 -20.61 -13.51
C ASN A 319 -13.51 -21.85 -13.22
N VAL A 320 -12.27 -21.91 -13.71
CA VAL A 320 -11.38 -23.06 -13.46
C VAL A 320 -11.11 -23.25 -11.97
N VAL A 321 -10.82 -22.17 -11.24
CA VAL A 321 -10.58 -22.25 -9.80
C VAL A 321 -11.83 -22.72 -9.07
N LYS A 322 -13.01 -22.19 -9.42
CA LYS A 322 -14.29 -22.61 -8.84
C LYS A 322 -14.61 -24.07 -9.09
N GLU A 323 -14.50 -24.53 -10.33
CA GLU A 323 -14.85 -25.89 -10.73
C GLU A 323 -13.96 -26.92 -10.04
N ILE A 324 -12.67 -26.64 -9.88
CA ILE A 324 -11.71 -27.57 -9.30
C ILE A 324 -11.75 -27.56 -7.77
N SER A 325 -11.77 -26.37 -7.17
CA SER A 325 -11.63 -26.22 -5.71
C SER A 325 -12.96 -26.23 -4.95
N GLY A 326 -14.08 -25.94 -5.63
CA GLY A 326 -15.38 -25.71 -5.01
C GLY A 326 -15.51 -24.35 -4.29
N GLN A 327 -14.43 -23.57 -4.16
CA GLN A 327 -14.49 -22.20 -3.63
C GLN A 327 -14.89 -21.21 -4.73
N GLU A 328 -15.80 -20.29 -4.44
CA GLU A 328 -16.12 -19.16 -5.33
C GLU A 328 -15.04 -18.06 -5.16
N PRO A 329 -14.16 -17.83 -6.16
CA PRO A 329 -13.16 -16.78 -6.03
C PRO A 329 -13.82 -15.41 -6.10
N TYR A 330 -13.48 -14.56 -5.13
CA TYR A 330 -13.91 -13.17 -5.03
C TYR A 330 -12.74 -12.20 -4.94
N LEU A 331 -11.49 -12.68 -5.01
CA LEU A 331 -10.28 -11.85 -5.02
C LEU A 331 -9.56 -11.98 -6.34
N TYR A 332 -9.06 -10.86 -6.85
CA TYR A 332 -8.19 -10.77 -8.02
C TYR A 332 -6.93 -9.99 -7.64
N ARG A 333 -5.76 -10.47 -8.04
CA ARG A 333 -4.52 -9.68 -8.02
C ARG A 333 -3.94 -9.64 -9.44
N PRO A 334 -3.60 -8.47 -9.99
CA PRO A 334 -3.05 -8.38 -11.33
C PRO A 334 -1.63 -8.94 -11.39
N PRO A 335 -1.29 -9.74 -12.44
CA PRO A 335 0.08 -10.15 -12.70
C PRO A 335 1.04 -8.96 -12.71
N MET A 336 2.24 -9.15 -12.14
CA MET A 336 3.28 -8.11 -12.01
C MET A 336 2.87 -6.88 -11.19
N GLY A 337 1.70 -6.90 -10.55
CA GLY A 337 1.14 -5.74 -9.85
C GLY A 337 0.69 -4.59 -10.75
N VAL A 338 0.59 -4.80 -12.06
CA VAL A 338 0.25 -3.74 -13.02
C VAL A 338 -1.27 -3.68 -13.22
N LEU A 339 -1.89 -2.66 -12.63
CA LEU A 339 -3.33 -2.45 -12.65
C LEU A 339 -3.71 -1.24 -13.52
N ASP A 340 -4.91 -1.28 -14.13
CA ASP A 340 -5.55 -0.11 -14.73
C ASP A 340 -7.06 -0.13 -14.51
N GLU A 341 -7.74 0.96 -14.88
CA GLU A 341 -9.19 1.13 -14.69
C GLU A 341 -10.02 0.06 -15.40
N THR A 342 -9.55 -0.43 -16.55
CA THR A 342 -10.25 -1.49 -17.29
C THR A 342 -10.26 -2.78 -16.48
N GLN A 343 -9.10 -3.14 -15.90
CA GLN A 343 -8.99 -4.29 -15.01
C GLN A 343 -9.88 -4.18 -13.77
N VAL A 344 -9.90 -3.02 -13.10
CA VAL A 344 -10.74 -2.79 -11.93
C VAL A 344 -12.22 -2.96 -12.28
N LYS A 345 -12.66 -2.33 -13.37
CA LYS A 345 -14.05 -2.38 -13.83
C LYS A 345 -14.48 -3.81 -14.18
N GLU A 346 -13.69 -4.50 -14.97
CA GLU A 346 -14.05 -5.85 -15.43
C GLU A 346 -13.97 -6.87 -14.28
N ALA A 347 -12.99 -6.77 -13.38
CA ALA A 347 -12.94 -7.56 -12.15
C ALA A 347 -14.20 -7.36 -11.29
N SER A 348 -14.59 -6.11 -11.06
CA SER A 348 -15.81 -5.77 -10.31
C SER A 348 -17.08 -6.35 -10.96
N SER A 349 -17.18 -6.30 -12.29
CA SER A 349 -18.32 -6.88 -13.04
C SER A 349 -18.45 -8.40 -12.87
N LEU A 350 -17.34 -9.08 -12.54
CA LEU A 350 -17.27 -10.52 -12.28
C LEU A 350 -17.40 -10.86 -10.78
N GLY A 351 -17.67 -9.86 -9.93
CA GLY A 351 -17.72 -10.03 -8.47
C GLY A 351 -16.35 -10.32 -7.85
N LEU A 352 -15.28 -9.86 -8.48
CA LEU A 352 -13.92 -9.93 -7.95
C LEU A 352 -13.52 -8.56 -7.37
N THR A 353 -12.93 -8.59 -6.19
CA THR A 353 -12.28 -7.45 -5.55
C THR A 353 -10.79 -7.49 -5.85
N VAL A 354 -10.25 -6.38 -6.35
CA VAL A 354 -8.80 -6.26 -6.52
C VAL A 354 -8.14 -6.19 -5.15
N LEU A 355 -7.17 -7.07 -4.89
CA LEU A 355 -6.36 -7.06 -3.69
C LEU A 355 -4.88 -6.98 -4.05
N MET A 356 -4.28 -5.83 -3.77
CA MET A 356 -2.83 -5.64 -3.84
C MET A 356 -2.17 -6.16 -2.55
N TRP A 357 -0.87 -5.98 -2.44
CA TRP A 357 -0.18 -6.02 -1.14
C TRP A 357 -0.17 -4.63 -0.53
N THR A 358 0.28 -4.52 0.72
CA THR A 358 0.46 -3.22 1.39
C THR A 358 1.86 -2.68 1.09
N ASN A 359 2.67 -2.50 2.13
CA ASN A 359 4.02 -2.00 2.10
C ASN A 359 5.09 -3.10 1.90
N ILE A 360 4.68 -4.36 1.71
CA ILE A 360 5.58 -5.51 1.54
C ILE A 360 5.25 -6.23 0.23
N GLY A 361 5.87 -5.77 -0.85
CA GLY A 361 5.69 -6.31 -2.20
C GLY A 361 6.84 -7.23 -2.61
N GLY A 362 6.61 -8.54 -2.66
CA GLY A 362 7.55 -9.51 -3.21
C GLY A 362 8.87 -9.55 -2.45
N ALA A 363 8.82 -9.63 -1.12
CA ALA A 363 10.01 -9.62 -0.27
C ALA A 363 11.01 -10.75 -0.62
N ASP A 364 10.52 -11.84 -1.20
CA ASP A 364 11.26 -13.00 -1.68
C ASP A 364 11.88 -12.84 -3.08
N LEU A 365 11.37 -11.92 -3.90
CA LEU A 365 11.93 -11.68 -5.22
C LEU A 365 13.35 -11.10 -5.12
N GLY A 366 14.28 -11.78 -5.79
CA GLY A 366 15.69 -11.40 -5.79
C GLY A 366 16.39 -11.52 -4.43
N ALA A 367 15.75 -12.12 -3.42
CA ALA A 367 16.39 -12.40 -2.15
C ALA A 367 17.45 -13.51 -2.34
N LYS A 368 18.61 -13.33 -1.72
CA LYS A 368 19.75 -14.27 -1.82
C LYS A 368 19.70 -15.36 -0.76
N SER A 369 18.86 -15.20 0.27
CA SER A 369 18.65 -16.17 1.34
C SER A 369 17.25 -16.04 1.95
N SER A 370 16.81 -17.08 2.65
CA SER A 370 15.58 -17.05 3.44
C SER A 370 15.61 -16.00 4.56
N GLN A 371 16.77 -15.77 5.18
CA GLN A 371 16.92 -14.72 6.20
C GLN A 371 16.70 -13.33 5.62
N GLU A 372 17.16 -13.06 4.40
CA GLU A 372 16.90 -11.78 3.74
C GLU A 372 15.40 -11.55 3.51
N VAL A 373 14.63 -12.60 3.17
CA VAL A 373 13.16 -12.52 3.07
C VAL A 373 12.57 -12.15 4.43
N VAL A 374 13.00 -12.82 5.51
CA VAL A 374 12.53 -12.53 6.87
C VAL A 374 12.82 -11.07 7.23
N ASP A 375 14.05 -10.60 7.04
CA ASP A 375 14.46 -9.25 7.42
C ASP A 375 13.67 -8.18 6.65
N ARG A 376 13.48 -8.35 5.34
CA ARG A 376 12.69 -7.44 4.50
C ARG A 376 11.23 -7.34 4.98
N VAL A 377 10.62 -8.47 5.36
CA VAL A 377 9.25 -8.48 5.87
C VAL A 377 9.19 -7.82 7.25
N LEU A 378 10.07 -8.18 8.17
CA LEU A 378 10.06 -7.66 9.54
C LEU A 378 10.33 -6.14 9.59
N GLN A 379 11.15 -5.61 8.69
CA GLN A 379 11.45 -4.18 8.61
C GLN A 379 10.21 -3.32 8.35
N SER A 380 9.21 -3.89 7.67
CA SER A 380 8.03 -3.16 7.21
C SER A 380 6.74 -3.70 7.81
N ALA A 381 6.73 -4.82 8.52
CA ALA A 381 5.49 -5.42 9.03
C ALA A 381 4.77 -4.49 10.01
N THR A 382 3.56 -4.07 9.62
CA THR A 382 2.64 -3.32 10.46
C THR A 382 1.31 -4.05 10.61
N ASP A 383 0.46 -3.58 11.52
CA ASP A 383 -0.91 -4.09 11.63
C ASP A 383 -1.65 -3.88 10.29
N GLY A 384 -2.45 -4.87 9.90
CA GLY A 384 -3.16 -4.91 8.61
C GLY A 384 -2.30 -5.27 7.40
N SER A 385 -1.00 -5.57 7.56
CA SER A 385 -0.14 -5.86 6.41
C SER A 385 -0.66 -7.02 5.56
N VAL A 386 -0.73 -6.83 4.25
CA VAL A 386 -0.94 -7.90 3.26
C VAL A 386 0.41 -8.16 2.61
N ILE A 387 1.04 -9.25 3.02
CA ILE A 387 2.41 -9.59 2.64
C ILE A 387 2.37 -10.40 1.34
N LEU A 388 3.02 -9.90 0.29
CA LEU A 388 3.22 -10.65 -0.96
C LEU A 388 4.48 -11.51 -0.90
N LEU A 389 4.28 -12.81 -1.06
CA LEU A 389 5.28 -13.84 -1.32
C LEU A 389 4.85 -14.64 -2.56
N HIS A 390 5.71 -15.52 -3.06
CA HIS A 390 5.50 -16.28 -4.29
C HIS A 390 5.72 -17.77 -4.06
N GLU A 391 4.93 -18.56 -4.77
CA GLU A 391 5.17 -19.98 -4.98
C GLU A 391 6.25 -20.17 -6.07
N GLY A 392 6.90 -21.34 -6.11
CA GLY A 392 8.02 -21.64 -7.01
C GLY A 392 9.38 -21.16 -6.50
N LEU A 393 9.44 -20.48 -5.35
CA LEU A 393 10.68 -20.02 -4.73
C LEU A 393 11.02 -20.82 -3.47
N GLN A 394 12.18 -21.49 -3.49
CA GLN A 394 12.68 -22.25 -2.34
C GLN A 394 13.01 -21.34 -1.15
N THR A 395 13.46 -20.10 -1.41
CA THR A 395 13.72 -19.09 -0.37
C THR A 395 12.46 -18.78 0.43
N THR A 396 11.28 -18.76 -0.19
CA THR A 396 9.99 -18.55 0.47
C THR A 396 9.64 -19.70 1.40
N VAL A 397 9.82 -20.94 0.92
CA VAL A 397 9.61 -22.15 1.73
C VAL A 397 10.49 -22.13 2.98
N GLU A 398 11.77 -21.81 2.82
CA GLU A 398 12.75 -21.80 3.90
C GLU A 398 12.56 -20.63 4.88
N ALA A 399 12.08 -19.49 4.40
CA ALA A 399 11.84 -18.31 5.23
C ALA A 399 10.59 -18.46 6.11
N LEU A 400 9.56 -19.15 5.62
CA LEU A 400 8.23 -19.14 6.20
C LEU A 400 8.16 -19.55 7.69
N PRO A 401 8.86 -20.59 8.18
CA PRO A 401 8.84 -20.93 9.61
C PRO A 401 9.38 -19.79 10.48
N SER A 402 10.57 -19.29 10.13
CA SER A 402 11.23 -18.21 10.88
C SER A 402 10.43 -16.91 10.79
N LEU A 403 9.82 -16.65 9.63
CA LEU A 403 8.97 -15.48 9.44
C LEU A 403 7.75 -15.50 10.38
N ILE A 404 7.02 -16.62 10.41
CA ILE A 404 5.84 -16.78 11.26
C ILE A 404 6.21 -16.61 12.74
N GLU A 405 7.29 -17.24 13.18
CA GLU A 405 7.76 -17.15 14.57
C GLU A 405 8.14 -15.72 14.97
N ASN A 406 8.87 -15.01 14.11
CA ASN A 406 9.30 -13.64 14.43
C ASN A 406 8.12 -12.66 14.43
N LEU A 407 7.20 -12.76 13.48
CA LEU A 407 5.99 -11.94 13.48
C LEU A 407 5.10 -12.22 14.71
N ALA A 408 4.96 -13.49 15.11
CA ALA A 408 4.24 -13.85 16.33
C ALA A 408 4.92 -13.28 17.59
N ARG A 409 6.25 -13.31 17.68
CA ARG A 409 7.02 -12.69 18.79
C ARG A 409 6.83 -11.18 18.86
N LEU A 410 6.55 -10.52 17.72
CA LEU A 410 6.23 -9.10 17.64
C LEU A 410 4.75 -8.79 17.96
N GLY A 411 3.95 -9.79 18.31
CA GLY A 411 2.55 -9.65 18.69
C GLY A 411 1.55 -9.66 17.53
N PHE A 412 1.97 -10.08 16.33
CA PHE A 412 1.06 -10.22 15.20
C PHE A 412 0.34 -11.58 15.22
N GLY A 413 -0.96 -11.54 14.95
CA GLY A 413 -1.72 -12.70 14.52
C GLY A 413 -1.82 -12.80 13.01
N PHE A 414 -2.21 -13.98 12.55
CA PHE A 414 -2.39 -14.25 11.14
C PHE A 414 -3.88 -14.40 10.82
N GLN A 415 -4.27 -13.90 9.65
CA GLN A 415 -5.55 -14.18 9.05
C GLN A 415 -5.39 -14.34 7.54
N ASN A 416 -6.28 -15.10 6.92
CA ASN A 416 -6.46 -14.99 5.48
C ASN A 416 -7.29 -13.74 5.17
N VAL A 417 -7.34 -13.37 3.90
CA VAL A 417 -8.22 -12.31 3.41
C VAL A 417 -9.57 -12.98 3.20
N GLY A 418 -10.25 -13.31 4.30
CA GLY A 418 -11.53 -14.03 4.30
C GLY A 418 -12.65 -13.21 3.65
N PRO A 419 -13.80 -13.84 3.34
CA PRO A 419 -14.94 -13.10 2.83
C PRO A 419 -15.37 -12.08 3.88
N ASN A 420 -15.67 -10.85 3.45
CA ASN A 420 -16.40 -9.87 4.25
C ASN A 420 -17.55 -10.63 4.96
N PRO A 421 -17.70 -10.59 6.30
CA PRO A 421 -18.81 -11.26 6.96
C PRO A 421 -20.09 -10.82 6.26
N ARG A 422 -20.87 -11.79 5.73
CA ARG A 422 -22.24 -11.50 5.34
C ARG A 422 -22.88 -10.74 6.50
N PRO A 423 -23.61 -9.64 6.25
CA PRO A 423 -24.40 -9.04 7.31
C PRO A 423 -25.24 -10.17 7.95
N PRO A 424 -25.39 -10.18 9.29
CA PRO A 424 -26.23 -11.17 9.94
C PRO A 424 -27.59 -11.15 9.26
N ASP A 425 -28.06 -12.35 8.88
CA ASP A 425 -29.39 -12.54 8.33
C ASP A 425 -30.38 -11.84 9.26
N SER A 426 -31.12 -10.87 8.75
CA SER A 426 -32.12 -10.11 9.52
C SER A 426 -33.34 -10.96 9.88
N SER A 427 -33.23 -12.29 9.81
CA SER A 427 -34.25 -13.24 10.18
C SER A 427 -33.69 -14.28 11.17
N LYS A 428 -33.57 -13.90 12.43
CA LYS A 428 -33.76 -14.77 13.61
C LYS A 428 -33.87 -14.00 14.89
#